data_AF-A0A7Y6Y8D1-F1
#
_entry.id   AF-A0A7Y6Y8D1-F1
#
_cell.length_a   1.000
_cell.length_b   1.000
_cell.length_c   1.000
_cell.angle_alpha   90.00
_cell.angle_beta   90.00
_cell.angle_gamma   90.00
#
_symmetry.space_group_name_H-M   'P 1'
#
loop_
_entity.id
_entity.type
_entity.pdbx_description
1 polymer ?
#
loop_
_entity_poly.entity_id
_entity_poly.type
_entity_poly.pdbx_seq_one_letter_code
_entity_poly.pdbx_strand_id
1 'polypeptide(L)'
;MISRLIRFKKYIKEQLDYISFKRALNQKKLVLTLNGGFGDVVLSVQFIKAIKEKNRDLKVTVYYRDNLMESSPENYSWGKTRHFLKTDGSRVNPIKEWLEACHVADEIIGADIDSHTYGYRMYPEVMSRKFFGYLSPEAYRDRILKNVLYFDNMSIAARRKYTSSIKNNKLNIAIHLRRNSEKIIEIAKILQKKYDPTFIVLGSTEHQVVPDLTELTNKVILLDSYKQGISTLDVLTISTSCSLFIGGRGGFELVHWLAGTPSICVFDDMGFKEIEQGWWDPALWTNNSINQLFRDSDPNTLIVDKVSAYITEYIN
;
A
#
# COMPACT_ATOMS: atom_id res chain seq x y z
N MET A 1 28.11 -7.88 -25.35
CA MET A 1 27.62 -6.92 -26.38
C MET A 1 26.11 -6.66 -26.26
N ILE A 2 25.27 -7.71 -26.13
CA ILE A 2 23.80 -7.61 -25.99
C ILE A 2 23.36 -6.77 -24.77
N SER A 3 24.00 -6.92 -23.61
CA SER A 3 23.67 -6.16 -22.39
C SER A 3 23.91 -4.64 -22.51
N ARG A 4 24.91 -4.21 -23.29
CA ARG A 4 25.18 -2.78 -23.54
C ARG A 4 24.12 -2.16 -24.45
N LEU A 5 23.66 -2.90 -25.46
CA LEU A 5 22.61 -2.44 -26.38
C LEU A 5 21.26 -2.29 -25.67
N ILE A 6 20.93 -3.22 -24.77
CA ILE A 6 19.71 -3.16 -23.94
C ILE A 6 19.75 -1.94 -23.01
N ARG A 7 20.87 -1.72 -22.32
CA ARG A 7 21.06 -0.55 -21.44
C ARG A 7 20.99 0.77 -22.22
N PHE A 8 21.58 0.84 -23.41
CA PHE A 8 21.54 2.03 -24.25
C PHE A 8 20.13 2.35 -24.76
N LYS A 9 19.38 1.34 -25.21
CA LYS A 9 17.96 1.51 -25.59
C LYS A 9 17.10 1.98 -24.41
N LYS A 10 17.31 1.42 -23.22
CA LYS A 10 16.63 1.86 -22.00
C LYS A 10 16.93 3.33 -21.69
N TYR A 11 18.20 3.72 -21.77
CA TYR A 11 18.64 5.10 -21.55
C TYR A 11 18.02 6.09 -22.55
N ILE A 12 18.02 5.78 -23.85
CA ILE A 12 17.40 6.66 -24.87
C ILE A 12 15.90 6.82 -24.61
N LYS A 13 15.18 5.72 -24.37
CA LYS A 13 13.75 5.76 -24.07
C LYS A 13 13.46 6.67 -22.88
N GLU A 14 14.23 6.50 -21.82
CA GLU A 14 14.13 7.31 -20.61
C GLU A 14 14.40 8.81 -20.83
N GLN A 15 15.30 9.19 -21.74
CA GLN A 15 15.56 10.59 -22.09
C GLN A 15 14.41 11.19 -22.91
N LEU A 16 13.85 10.43 -23.85
CA LEU A 16 12.70 10.85 -24.64
C LEU A 16 11.46 11.04 -23.76
N ASP A 17 11.25 10.15 -22.80
CA ASP A 17 10.19 10.24 -21.80
C ASP A 17 10.34 11.54 -20.97
N TYR A 18 11.56 11.88 -20.55
CA TYR A 18 11.86 13.11 -19.80
C TYR A 18 11.58 14.39 -20.62
N ILE A 19 12.00 14.42 -21.89
CA ILE A 19 11.75 15.57 -22.77
C ILE A 19 10.24 15.74 -22.99
N SER A 20 9.52 14.64 -23.21
CA SER A 20 8.06 14.64 -23.40
C SER A 20 7.34 15.17 -22.16
N PHE A 21 7.78 14.74 -20.98
CA PHE A 21 7.27 15.23 -19.69
C PHE A 21 7.48 16.74 -19.54
N LYS A 22 8.69 17.26 -19.79
CA LYS A 22 8.97 18.71 -19.74
C LYS A 22 8.13 19.51 -20.73
N ARG A 23 7.93 18.99 -21.94
CA ARG A 23 7.09 19.64 -22.95
C ARG A 23 5.63 19.74 -22.50
N ALA A 24 5.09 18.68 -21.89
CA ALA A 24 3.73 18.67 -21.34
C ALA A 24 3.57 19.73 -20.23
N LEU A 25 4.57 19.87 -19.35
CA LEU A 25 4.56 20.93 -18.32
C LEU A 25 4.46 22.34 -18.95
N ASN A 26 5.23 22.61 -20.02
CA ASN A 26 5.18 23.90 -20.71
C ASN A 26 3.83 24.19 -21.39
N GLN A 27 3.06 23.16 -21.73
CA GLN A 27 1.74 23.30 -22.35
C GLN A 27 0.61 23.49 -21.33
N LYS A 28 0.92 23.58 -20.02
CA LYS A 28 -0.05 23.64 -18.92
C LYS A 28 -1.10 22.52 -18.92
N LYS A 29 -0.78 21.40 -19.57
CA LYS A 29 -1.60 20.17 -19.59
C LYS A 29 -0.69 18.95 -19.49
N LEU A 30 -0.92 18.14 -18.47
CA LEU A 30 -0.16 16.92 -18.22
C LEU A 30 -1.10 15.72 -18.11
N VAL A 31 -0.88 14.75 -18.99
CA VAL A 31 -1.59 13.46 -18.95
C VAL A 31 -0.62 12.41 -18.42
N LEU A 32 -1.03 11.71 -17.37
CA LEU A 32 -0.23 10.70 -16.66
C LEU A 32 -0.93 9.35 -16.72
N THR A 33 -0.18 8.28 -16.97
CA THR A 33 -0.63 6.90 -16.71
C THR A 33 0.06 6.40 -15.46
N LEU A 34 -0.69 6.08 -14.42
CA LEU A 34 -0.16 5.37 -13.25
C LEU A 34 -0.10 3.88 -13.54
N ASN A 35 1.12 3.36 -13.61
CA ASN A 35 1.34 1.95 -13.84
C ASN A 35 1.70 1.22 -12.56
N GLY A 36 1.00 0.13 -12.30
CA GLY A 36 1.29 -0.78 -11.18
C GLY A 36 0.03 -1.16 -10.41
N GLY A 37 0.23 -1.76 -9.24
CA GLY A 37 -0.84 -2.06 -8.29
C GLY A 37 -1.08 -0.90 -7.33
N PHE A 38 -1.92 -1.16 -6.31
CA PHE A 38 -2.27 -0.16 -5.29
C PHE A 38 -1.06 0.52 -4.64
N GLY A 39 0.02 -0.22 -4.35
CA GLY A 39 1.23 0.35 -3.75
C GLY A 39 1.96 1.35 -4.63
N ASP A 40 2.08 1.04 -5.91
CA ASP A 40 2.73 1.92 -6.88
C ASP A 40 1.94 3.22 -7.00
N VAL A 41 0.60 3.16 -6.92
CA VAL A 41 -0.28 4.34 -6.92
C VAL A 41 -0.11 5.15 -5.63
N VAL A 42 -0.12 4.50 -4.47
CA VAL A 42 0.14 5.15 -3.16
C VAL A 42 1.45 5.94 -3.23
N LEU A 43 2.52 5.32 -3.72
CA LEU A 43 3.80 6.00 -3.86
C LEU A 43 3.77 7.10 -4.92
N SER A 44 3.03 6.92 -6.02
CA SER A 44 2.99 7.89 -7.12
C SER A 44 2.34 9.22 -6.73
N VAL A 45 1.36 9.18 -5.82
CA VAL A 45 0.56 10.35 -5.40
C VAL A 45 1.44 11.53 -4.93
N GLN A 46 2.52 11.27 -4.21
CA GLN A 46 3.41 12.33 -3.73
C GLN A 46 4.07 13.12 -4.87
N PHE A 47 4.42 12.44 -5.97
CA PHE A 47 5.06 13.06 -7.12
C PHE A 47 4.06 13.92 -7.88
N ILE A 48 2.82 13.46 -8.02
CA ILE A 48 1.75 14.22 -8.68
C ILE A 48 1.47 15.51 -7.89
N LYS A 49 1.37 15.41 -6.55
CA LYS A 49 1.23 16.61 -5.70
C LYS A 49 2.41 17.55 -5.85
N ALA A 50 3.64 17.06 -5.81
CA ALA A 50 4.83 17.90 -6.01
C ALA A 50 4.84 18.60 -7.38
N ILE A 51 4.35 17.93 -8.43
CA ILE A 51 4.20 18.53 -9.77
C ILE A 51 3.18 19.67 -9.73
N LYS A 52 1.99 19.46 -9.16
CA LYS A 52 0.94 20.50 -9.07
C LYS A 52 1.36 21.68 -8.20
N GLU A 53 2.03 21.42 -7.08
CA GLU A 53 2.56 22.48 -6.21
C GLU A 53 3.56 23.38 -6.92
N LYS A 54 4.46 22.80 -7.74
CA LYS A 54 5.43 23.54 -8.54
C LYS A 54 4.81 24.22 -9.78
N ASN A 55 3.61 23.83 -10.19
CA ASN A 55 2.95 24.29 -11.42
C ASN A 55 1.45 24.53 -11.19
N ARG A 56 1.09 25.62 -10.49
CA ARG A 56 -0.29 25.84 -9.99
C ARG A 56 -1.39 25.88 -11.07
N ASP A 57 -1.08 26.32 -12.29
CA ASP A 57 -2.05 26.40 -13.41
C ASP A 57 -2.12 25.11 -14.25
N LEU A 58 -1.33 24.10 -13.89
CA LEU A 58 -1.23 22.87 -14.68
C LEU A 58 -2.49 22.02 -14.48
N LYS A 59 -3.19 21.73 -15.57
CA LYS A 59 -4.22 20.68 -15.57
C LYS A 59 -3.57 19.31 -15.65
N VAL A 60 -3.94 18.44 -14.71
CA VAL A 60 -3.43 17.07 -14.61
C VAL A 60 -4.56 16.07 -14.77
N THR A 61 -4.49 15.25 -15.82
CA THR A 61 -5.37 14.09 -16.02
C THR A 61 -4.59 12.82 -15.69
N VAL A 62 -5.16 11.98 -14.83
CA VAL A 62 -4.57 10.70 -14.41
C VAL A 62 -5.39 9.55 -14.96
N TYR A 63 -4.76 8.72 -15.78
CA TYR A 63 -5.24 7.40 -16.13
C TYR A 63 -4.69 6.37 -15.14
N TYR A 64 -5.56 5.53 -14.59
CA TYR A 64 -5.17 4.43 -13.72
C TYR A 64 -5.68 3.10 -14.28
N ARG A 65 -5.02 2.02 -13.86
CA ARG A 65 -5.36 0.67 -14.28
C ARG A 65 -6.75 0.28 -13.77
N ASP A 66 -7.68 0.06 -14.70
CA ASP A 66 -9.06 -0.33 -14.41
C ASP A 66 -9.59 -1.40 -15.36
N ASN A 67 -8.75 -2.39 -15.67
CA ASN A 67 -9.08 -3.49 -16.57
C ASN A 67 -10.25 -4.33 -15.99
N LEU A 68 -11.32 -4.50 -16.76
CA LEU A 68 -12.47 -5.36 -16.45
C LEU A 68 -12.16 -6.87 -16.56
N MET A 69 -11.03 -7.23 -17.16
CA MET A 69 -10.56 -8.61 -17.23
C MET A 69 -10.16 -9.10 -15.84
N GLU A 70 -11.09 -9.81 -15.18
CA GLU A 70 -10.87 -10.42 -13.88
C GLU A 70 -9.74 -11.45 -13.94
N SER A 71 -8.75 -11.32 -13.08
CA SER A 71 -7.85 -12.44 -12.81
C SER A 71 -8.55 -13.45 -11.92
N SER A 72 -8.44 -14.73 -12.27
CA SER A 72 -8.69 -15.80 -11.31
C SER A 72 -7.67 -15.73 -10.15
N PRO A 73 -8.06 -16.16 -8.93
CA PRO A 73 -7.17 -16.36 -7.77
C PRO A 73 -5.81 -16.97 -8.11
N GLU A 74 -5.80 -17.92 -9.03
CA GLU A 74 -4.64 -18.71 -9.41
C GLU A 74 -3.68 -17.97 -10.37
N ASN A 75 -4.15 -16.91 -11.03
CA ASN A 75 -3.40 -16.13 -12.03
C ASN A 75 -3.06 -14.71 -11.58
N TYR A 76 -3.10 -14.42 -10.28
CA TYR A 76 -2.77 -13.09 -9.76
C TYR A 76 -1.27 -12.81 -9.82
N SER A 77 -0.85 -12.07 -10.86
CA SER A 77 0.48 -11.49 -10.99
C SER A 77 0.49 -9.98 -10.68
N TRP A 78 1.69 -9.41 -10.59
CA TRP A 78 1.92 -7.96 -10.45
C TRP A 78 1.14 -7.17 -11.52
N GLY A 79 0.43 -6.12 -11.11
CA GLY A 79 -0.25 -5.21 -12.03
C GLY A 79 -1.60 -5.67 -12.58
N LYS A 80 -2.38 -6.53 -11.92
CA LYS A 80 -3.80 -6.75 -12.30
C LYS A 80 -4.75 -5.90 -11.44
N THR A 81 -5.77 -5.31 -12.07
CA THR A 81 -6.81 -4.54 -11.37
C THR A 81 -7.56 -5.43 -10.41
N ARG A 82 -7.77 -4.96 -9.18
CA ARG A 82 -8.60 -5.66 -8.20
C ARG A 82 -9.89 -4.89 -8.04
N HIS A 83 -10.98 -5.56 -8.36
CA HIS A 83 -12.31 -5.12 -8.03
C HIS A 83 -12.79 -5.92 -6.83
N PHE A 84 -13.34 -5.24 -5.84
CA PHE A 84 -13.97 -5.86 -4.69
C PHE A 84 -15.48 -5.69 -4.79
N LEU A 85 -16.22 -6.68 -4.30
CA LEU A 85 -17.69 -6.60 -4.24
C LEU A 85 -18.14 -5.83 -3.01
N LYS A 86 -19.02 -4.84 -3.22
CA LYS A 86 -19.72 -4.12 -2.15
C LYS A 86 -20.95 -4.89 -1.67
N THR A 87 -21.55 -4.40 -0.57
CA THR A 87 -22.82 -4.89 -0.02
C THR A 87 -23.98 -4.89 -1.02
N ASP A 88 -24.00 -3.95 -1.96
CA ASP A 88 -25.02 -3.81 -3.01
C ASP A 88 -24.73 -4.64 -4.28
N GLY A 89 -23.63 -5.41 -4.28
CA GLY A 89 -23.17 -6.20 -5.42
C GLY A 89 -22.38 -5.41 -6.47
N SER A 90 -22.27 -4.08 -6.32
CA SER A 90 -21.43 -3.27 -7.20
C SER A 90 -19.94 -3.53 -6.97
N ARG A 91 -19.11 -3.29 -7.99
CA ARG A 91 -17.65 -3.46 -7.93
C ARG A 91 -16.97 -2.14 -7.63
N VAL A 92 -15.89 -2.20 -6.88
CA VAL A 92 -15.07 -1.02 -6.54
C VAL A 92 -13.58 -1.30 -6.72
N ASN A 93 -12.88 -0.30 -7.25
CA ASN A 93 -11.43 -0.30 -7.38
C ASN A 93 -10.82 0.62 -6.30
N PRO A 94 -10.01 0.08 -5.36
CA PRO A 94 -9.42 0.88 -4.28
C PRO A 94 -8.41 1.91 -4.80
N ILE A 95 -7.85 1.74 -6.00
CA ILE A 95 -6.98 2.74 -6.63
C ILE A 95 -7.77 4.02 -6.91
N LYS A 96 -9.01 3.89 -7.43
CA LYS A 96 -9.88 5.03 -7.69
C LYS A 96 -10.19 5.77 -6.40
N GLU A 97 -10.65 5.05 -5.38
CA GLU A 97 -10.97 5.59 -4.05
C GLU A 97 -9.79 6.39 -3.47
N TRP A 98 -8.57 5.83 -3.54
CA TRP A 98 -7.36 6.49 -3.06
C TRP A 98 -7.03 7.77 -3.81
N LEU A 99 -7.06 7.72 -5.15
CA LEU A 99 -6.75 8.88 -5.99
C LEU A 99 -7.74 10.02 -5.78
N GLU A 100 -9.03 9.70 -5.66
CA GLU A 100 -10.10 10.65 -5.39
C GLU A 100 -9.90 11.32 -4.02
N ALA A 101 -9.65 10.54 -2.96
CA ALA A 101 -9.42 11.07 -1.62
C ALA A 101 -8.16 11.93 -1.50
N CYS A 102 -7.13 11.62 -2.29
CA CYS A 102 -5.89 12.39 -2.28
C CYS A 102 -6.00 13.74 -3.05
N HIS A 103 -7.08 13.95 -3.82
CA HIS A 103 -7.32 15.13 -4.66
C HIS A 103 -6.11 15.55 -5.51
N VAL A 104 -5.44 14.58 -6.13
CA VAL A 104 -4.13 14.79 -6.78
C VAL A 104 -4.21 15.24 -8.23
N ALA A 105 -5.38 15.08 -8.87
CA ALA A 105 -5.58 15.32 -10.28
C ALA A 105 -6.90 16.04 -10.52
N ASP A 106 -7.00 16.73 -11.65
CA ASP A 106 -8.22 17.42 -12.08
C ASP A 106 -9.22 16.42 -12.68
N GLU A 107 -8.71 15.35 -13.30
CA GLU A 107 -9.49 14.24 -13.84
C GLU A 107 -8.81 12.91 -13.50
N ILE A 108 -9.61 11.92 -13.09
CA ILE A 108 -9.16 10.55 -12.77
C ILE A 108 -9.99 9.58 -13.61
N ILE A 109 -9.34 8.82 -14.49
CA ILE A 109 -10.00 7.97 -15.49
C ILE A 109 -9.47 6.54 -15.39
N GLY A 110 -10.38 5.59 -15.15
CA GLY A 110 -10.05 4.17 -15.21
C GLY A 110 -9.94 3.69 -16.66
N ALA A 111 -8.86 2.98 -16.99
CA ALA A 111 -8.64 2.49 -18.35
C ALA A 111 -7.87 1.17 -18.39
N ASP A 112 -7.96 0.49 -19.53
CA ASP A 112 -7.02 -0.58 -19.87
C ASP A 112 -5.69 0.02 -20.36
N ILE A 113 -4.77 0.17 -19.40
CA ILE A 113 -3.46 0.79 -19.63
C ILE A 113 -2.43 -0.17 -20.25
N ASP A 114 -2.77 -1.43 -20.45
CA ASP A 114 -1.91 -2.39 -21.14
C ASP A 114 -2.16 -2.38 -22.65
N SER A 115 -3.39 -2.19 -23.08
CA SER A 115 -3.74 -2.11 -24.51
C SER A 115 -3.47 -0.74 -25.13
N HIS A 116 -3.43 0.32 -24.31
CA HIS A 116 -3.28 1.69 -24.79
C HIS A 116 -2.29 2.50 -23.94
N THR A 117 -1.55 3.40 -24.60
CA THR A 117 -0.65 4.34 -23.92
C THR A 117 -1.35 5.68 -23.71
N TYR A 118 -1.53 6.09 -22.46
CA TYR A 118 -2.16 7.37 -22.11
C TYR A 118 -1.14 8.36 -21.52
N GLY A 119 -0.62 9.28 -22.33
CA GLY A 119 0.34 10.27 -21.85
C GLY A 119 1.62 9.67 -21.25
N TYR A 120 2.18 10.33 -20.23
CA TYR A 120 3.44 9.92 -19.61
C TYR A 120 3.22 8.78 -18.60
N ARG A 121 3.88 7.64 -18.81
CA ARG A 121 3.80 6.49 -17.90
C ARG A 121 4.68 6.72 -16.67
N MET A 122 4.04 6.82 -15.52
CA MET A 122 4.72 7.02 -14.24
C MET A 122 5.11 5.69 -13.61
N TYR A 123 6.35 5.63 -13.17
CA TYR A 123 6.89 4.59 -12.30
C TYR A 123 7.52 5.27 -11.09
N PRO A 124 7.11 4.95 -9.85
CA PRO A 124 7.64 5.57 -8.64
C PRO A 124 9.18 5.59 -8.58
N GLU A 125 9.83 4.47 -8.93
CA GLU A 125 11.29 4.33 -8.97
C GLU A 125 11.99 5.30 -9.94
N VAL A 126 11.33 5.68 -11.03
CA VAL A 126 11.89 6.60 -12.03
C VAL A 126 11.68 8.03 -11.56
N MET A 127 10.49 8.30 -11.01
CA MET A 127 10.14 9.61 -10.48
C MET A 127 11.03 10.00 -9.29
N SER A 128 11.27 9.06 -8.37
CA SER A 128 12.13 9.28 -7.21
C SER A 128 13.57 9.61 -7.64
N ARG A 129 14.19 8.76 -8.46
CA ARG A 129 15.60 8.89 -8.88
C ARG A 129 15.88 10.14 -9.70
N LYS A 130 14.90 10.65 -10.45
CA LYS A 130 15.14 11.73 -11.43
C LYS A 130 14.62 13.10 -11.04
N PHE A 131 13.61 13.19 -10.19
CA PHE A 131 12.89 14.46 -10.03
C PHE A 131 12.71 14.92 -8.59
N PHE A 132 12.31 14.02 -7.69
CA PHE A 132 11.73 14.46 -6.41
C PHE A 132 12.32 13.79 -5.17
N GLY A 133 12.92 12.59 -5.29
CA GLY A 133 13.17 11.72 -4.14
C GLY A 133 11.87 11.24 -3.49
N TYR A 134 11.94 10.22 -2.64
CA TYR A 134 10.79 9.85 -1.80
C TYR A 134 10.67 10.78 -0.59
N LEU A 135 9.44 11.10 -0.19
CA LEU A 135 9.18 11.72 1.11
C LEU A 135 9.58 10.76 2.23
N SER A 136 10.09 11.32 3.34
CA SER A 136 10.17 10.55 4.59
C SER A 136 8.76 10.15 5.05
N PRO A 137 8.61 9.10 5.88
CA PRO A 137 7.31 8.75 6.47
C PRO A 137 6.59 9.93 7.12
N GLU A 138 7.30 10.76 7.90
CA GLU A 138 6.66 11.91 8.56
C GLU A 138 6.14 12.91 7.52
N ALA A 139 6.96 13.23 6.52
CA ALA A 139 6.55 14.15 5.46
C ALA A 139 5.40 13.58 4.61
N TYR A 140 5.40 12.27 4.34
CA TYR A 140 4.31 11.62 3.61
C TYR A 140 3.02 11.63 4.43
N ARG A 141 3.09 11.26 5.71
CA ARG A 141 1.96 11.34 6.64
C ARG A 141 1.35 12.73 6.67
N ASP A 142 2.18 13.75 6.85
CA ASP A 142 1.71 15.12 7.07
C ASP A 142 1.17 15.77 5.80
N ARG A 143 1.76 15.46 4.63
CA ARG A 143 1.39 16.07 3.34
C ARG A 143 0.34 15.29 2.55
N ILE A 144 0.28 13.98 2.75
CA ILE A 144 -0.62 13.08 2.02
C ILE A 144 -1.69 12.53 2.96
N LEU A 145 -1.31 11.77 3.97
CA LEU A 145 -2.24 10.94 4.73
C LEU A 145 -3.15 11.72 5.67
N LYS A 146 -2.68 12.84 6.25
CA LYS A 146 -3.43 13.63 7.23
C LYS A 146 -4.85 14.01 6.79
N ASN A 147 -5.05 14.22 5.49
CA ASN A 147 -6.33 14.62 4.93
C ASN A 147 -7.12 13.44 4.30
N VAL A 148 -6.52 12.26 4.27
CA VAL A 148 -7.04 11.05 3.60
C VAL A 148 -7.49 10.02 4.63
N LEU A 149 -6.66 9.79 5.65
CA LEU A 149 -6.89 8.83 6.73
C LEU A 149 -7.27 9.59 8.00
N TYR A 150 -8.54 9.98 8.09
CA TYR A 150 -9.06 10.75 9.22
C TYR A 150 -10.29 10.07 9.80
N PHE A 151 -10.33 9.94 11.13
CA PHE A 151 -11.38 9.22 11.83
C PHE A 151 -12.78 9.79 11.53
N ASP A 152 -12.92 11.11 11.38
CA ASP A 152 -14.23 11.68 11.08
C ASP A 152 -14.72 11.45 9.65
N ASN A 153 -13.84 11.00 8.75
CA ASN A 153 -14.24 10.61 7.41
C ASN A 153 -14.69 9.14 7.35
N MET A 154 -14.58 8.40 8.46
CA MET A 154 -14.94 7.00 8.47
C MET A 154 -16.45 6.78 8.35
N SER A 155 -16.82 5.71 7.63
CA SER A 155 -18.20 5.24 7.53
C SER A 155 -18.77 4.85 8.89
N ILE A 156 -20.11 4.95 9.04
CA ILE A 156 -20.79 4.57 10.30
C ILE A 156 -20.49 3.11 10.67
N ALA A 157 -20.45 2.21 9.68
CA ALA A 157 -20.09 0.81 9.88
C ALA A 157 -18.68 0.65 10.47
N ALA A 158 -17.70 1.35 9.89
CA ALA A 158 -16.33 1.33 10.35
C ALA A 158 -16.16 1.95 11.75
N ARG A 159 -16.78 3.11 12.01
CA ARG A 159 -16.73 3.76 13.33
C ARG A 159 -17.31 2.88 14.44
N ARG A 160 -18.41 2.16 14.16
CA ARG A 160 -19.01 1.21 15.10
C ARG A 160 -18.02 0.11 15.45
N LYS A 161 -17.43 -0.55 14.44
CA LYS A 161 -16.41 -1.60 14.63
C LYS A 161 -15.19 -1.10 15.41
N TYR A 162 -14.71 0.10 15.09
CA TYR A 162 -13.59 0.72 15.79
C TYR A 162 -13.89 0.98 17.27
N THR A 163 -15.03 1.61 17.55
CA THR A 163 -15.38 2.00 18.92
C THR A 163 -15.75 0.81 19.79
N SER A 164 -16.44 -0.19 19.25
CA SER A 164 -16.91 -1.36 20.02
C SER A 164 -15.80 -2.33 20.41
N SER A 165 -14.67 -2.32 19.69
CA SER A 165 -13.72 -3.43 19.75
C SER A 165 -12.25 -3.03 19.84
N ILE A 166 -11.90 -1.77 19.55
CA ILE A 166 -10.50 -1.33 19.40
C ILE A 166 -10.14 -0.26 20.44
N LYS A 167 -11.03 0.69 20.71
CA LYS A 167 -10.71 1.86 21.55
C LYS A 167 -10.34 1.53 23.00
N ASN A 168 -10.80 0.41 23.55
CA ASN A 168 -10.64 0.09 24.98
C ASN A 168 -9.42 -0.77 25.31
N ASN A 169 -8.71 -1.32 24.32
CA ASN A 169 -7.53 -2.16 24.54
C ASN A 169 -6.25 -1.38 24.26
N LYS A 170 -5.26 -1.52 25.16
CA LYS A 170 -3.96 -0.83 25.04
C LYS A 170 -3.09 -1.38 23.89
N LEU A 171 -3.22 -2.67 23.59
CA LEU A 171 -2.45 -3.33 22.54
C LEU A 171 -3.38 -3.89 21.45
N ASN A 172 -3.51 -3.13 20.37
CA ASN A 172 -4.23 -3.54 19.16
C ASN A 172 -3.20 -3.82 18.06
N ILE A 173 -3.30 -4.99 17.42
CA ILE A 173 -2.35 -5.42 16.38
C ILE A 173 -3.14 -5.68 15.09
N ALA A 174 -2.90 -4.89 14.06
CA ALA A 174 -3.46 -5.15 12.74
C ALA A 174 -2.64 -6.25 12.03
N ILE A 175 -3.31 -7.28 11.51
CA ILE A 175 -2.70 -8.35 10.73
C ILE A 175 -3.32 -8.43 9.34
N HIS A 176 -2.49 -8.49 8.28
CA HIS A 176 -2.97 -8.55 6.90
C HIS A 176 -2.65 -9.90 6.25
N LEU A 177 -3.69 -10.69 5.98
CA LEU A 177 -3.57 -12.11 5.63
C LEU A 177 -3.48 -12.37 4.12
N ARG A 178 -2.59 -11.65 3.42
CA ARG A 178 -2.38 -11.82 1.98
C ARG A 178 -1.22 -12.72 1.62
N ARG A 179 0.01 -12.21 1.76
CA ARG A 179 1.23 -12.98 1.54
C ARG A 179 1.76 -13.42 2.89
N ASN A 180 2.34 -14.61 2.94
CA ASN A 180 2.91 -15.18 4.16
C ASN A 180 1.88 -15.25 5.29
N SER A 181 0.61 -15.48 4.94
CA SER A 181 -0.53 -15.44 5.87
C SER A 181 -0.39 -16.47 6.97
N GLU A 182 0.05 -17.69 6.67
CA GLU A 182 0.34 -18.75 7.65
C GLU A 182 1.36 -18.26 8.70
N LYS A 183 2.50 -17.75 8.25
CA LYS A 183 3.54 -17.23 9.12
C LYS A 183 3.07 -16.06 9.99
N ILE A 184 2.28 -15.14 9.41
CA ILE A 184 1.68 -14.03 10.16
C ILE A 184 0.77 -14.56 11.28
N ILE A 185 -0.01 -15.60 11.01
CA ILE A 185 -0.88 -16.24 12.01
C ILE A 185 -0.07 -16.94 13.09
N GLU A 186 1.01 -17.64 12.74
CA GLU A 186 1.91 -18.25 13.73
C GLU A 186 2.53 -17.20 14.66
N ILE A 187 3.00 -16.08 14.12
CA ILE A 187 3.49 -14.94 14.91
C ILE A 187 2.38 -14.41 15.83
N ALA A 188 1.17 -14.21 15.30
CA ALA A 188 0.03 -13.73 16.07
C ALA A 188 -0.33 -14.68 17.24
N LYS A 189 -0.31 -16.00 17.01
CA LYS A 189 -0.55 -17.02 18.06
C LYS A 189 0.48 -16.92 19.19
N ILE A 190 1.75 -16.68 18.86
CA ILE A 190 2.81 -16.51 19.88
C ILE A 190 2.60 -15.20 20.66
N LEU A 191 2.33 -14.09 19.96
CA LEU A 191 2.06 -12.80 20.61
C LEU A 191 0.82 -12.85 21.51
N GLN A 192 -0.22 -13.59 21.12
CA GLN A 192 -1.42 -13.80 21.94
C GLN A 192 -1.10 -14.40 23.30
N LYS A 193 -0.29 -15.46 23.32
CA LYS A 193 0.12 -16.13 24.56
C LYS A 193 0.93 -15.21 25.48
N LYS A 194 1.62 -14.21 24.93
CA LYS A 194 2.55 -13.35 25.67
C LYS A 194 1.92 -12.05 26.16
N TYR A 195 1.02 -11.45 25.38
CA TYR A 195 0.53 -10.09 25.62
C TYR A 195 -1.00 -9.94 25.60
N ASP A 196 -1.74 -10.98 25.24
CA ASP A 196 -3.20 -10.93 25.06
C ASP A 196 -3.71 -9.70 24.25
N PRO A 197 -3.17 -9.44 23.05
CA PRO A 197 -3.57 -8.31 22.23
C PRO A 197 -4.93 -8.55 21.58
N THR A 198 -5.55 -7.48 21.10
CA THR A 198 -6.67 -7.59 20.15
C THR A 198 -6.16 -7.51 18.71
N PHE A 199 -6.45 -8.53 17.92
CA PHE A 199 -6.06 -8.58 16.52
C PHE A 199 -7.13 -7.97 15.61
N ILE A 200 -6.72 -7.05 14.73
CA ILE A 200 -7.57 -6.54 13.65
C ILE A 200 -7.20 -7.30 12.37
N VAL A 201 -8.06 -8.20 11.94
CA VAL A 201 -7.77 -9.14 10.86
C VAL A 201 -8.23 -8.57 9.52
N LEU A 202 -7.28 -8.31 8.63
CA LEU A 202 -7.48 -7.69 7.32
C LEU A 202 -7.18 -8.69 6.20
N GLY A 203 -7.84 -8.52 5.05
CA GLY A 203 -7.60 -9.35 3.87
C GLY A 203 -8.86 -9.52 3.02
N SER A 204 -8.81 -10.45 2.08
CA SER A 204 -9.96 -10.77 1.24
C SER A 204 -9.99 -12.24 0.87
N THR A 205 -11.15 -12.88 1.05
CA THR A 205 -11.39 -14.27 0.64
C THR A 205 -11.63 -14.38 -0.87
N GLU A 206 -11.93 -13.27 -1.54
CA GLU A 206 -12.13 -13.22 -3.00
C GLU A 206 -10.83 -13.44 -3.79
N HIS A 207 -9.68 -13.26 -3.14
CA HIS A 207 -8.39 -13.19 -3.83
C HIS A 207 -7.31 -14.10 -3.23
N GLN A 208 -7.57 -14.73 -2.08
CA GLN A 208 -6.65 -15.67 -1.46
C GLN A 208 -7.36 -16.63 -0.49
N VAL A 209 -6.71 -17.75 -0.20
CA VAL A 209 -7.07 -18.59 0.93
C VAL A 209 -6.63 -17.90 2.22
N VAL A 210 -7.57 -17.76 3.16
CA VAL A 210 -7.31 -17.21 4.48
C VAL A 210 -7.03 -18.38 5.43
N PRO A 211 -5.92 -18.37 6.19
CA PRO A 211 -5.63 -19.42 7.17
C PRO A 211 -6.69 -19.53 8.27
N ASP A 212 -6.67 -20.63 9.01
CA ASP A 212 -7.57 -20.81 10.14
C ASP A 212 -7.26 -19.78 11.27
N LEU A 213 -8.31 -19.10 11.71
CA LEU A 213 -8.27 -18.07 12.74
C LEU A 213 -8.87 -18.54 14.08
N THR A 214 -9.33 -19.79 14.19
CA THR A 214 -10.02 -20.32 15.37
C THR A 214 -9.22 -20.13 16.67
N GLU A 215 -7.91 -20.38 16.61
CA GLU A 215 -6.99 -20.25 17.75
C GLU A 215 -6.72 -18.80 18.19
N LEU A 216 -7.05 -17.79 17.37
CA LEU A 216 -6.94 -16.39 17.77
C LEU A 216 -8.20 -15.97 18.54
N THR A 217 -8.09 -15.79 19.86
CA THR A 217 -9.26 -15.55 20.74
C THR A 217 -9.81 -14.14 20.58
N ASN A 218 -8.94 -13.14 20.73
CA ASN A 218 -9.31 -11.73 20.73
C ASN A 218 -9.10 -11.13 19.34
N LYS A 219 -10.12 -11.18 18.48
CA LYS A 219 -10.04 -10.72 17.09
C LYS A 219 -11.27 -9.94 16.60
N VAL A 220 -11.00 -8.93 15.78
CA VAL A 220 -12.00 -8.19 14.98
C VAL A 220 -11.75 -8.51 13.51
N ILE A 221 -12.72 -9.15 12.87
CA ILE A 221 -12.59 -9.60 11.47
C ILE A 221 -13.09 -8.51 10.52
N LEU A 222 -12.17 -7.97 9.71
CA LEU A 222 -12.42 -7.02 8.62
C LEU A 222 -12.05 -7.63 7.25
N LEU A 223 -12.10 -8.97 7.13
CA LEU A 223 -11.99 -9.66 5.85
C LEU A 223 -13.15 -9.24 4.92
N ASP A 224 -12.84 -9.04 3.63
CA ASP A 224 -13.82 -8.59 2.62
C ASP A 224 -14.59 -7.35 3.08
N SER A 225 -13.85 -6.35 3.58
CA SER A 225 -14.39 -5.14 4.22
C SER A 225 -15.50 -4.45 3.42
N TYR A 226 -15.41 -4.43 2.08
CA TYR A 226 -16.43 -3.84 1.22
C TYR A 226 -17.81 -4.53 1.32
N LYS A 227 -17.85 -5.85 1.55
CA LYS A 227 -19.09 -6.59 1.84
C LYS A 227 -19.65 -6.28 3.22
N GLN A 228 -18.87 -5.64 4.07
CA GLN A 228 -19.29 -5.13 5.38
C GLN A 228 -19.64 -3.63 5.34
N GLY A 229 -19.61 -3.00 4.15
CA GLY A 229 -19.81 -1.55 4.00
C GLY A 229 -18.63 -0.72 4.51
N ILE A 230 -17.43 -1.32 4.60
CA ILE A 230 -16.20 -0.69 5.10
C ILE A 230 -15.24 -0.53 3.91
N SER A 231 -14.86 0.71 3.63
CA SER A 231 -14.03 1.08 2.48
C SER A 231 -12.55 0.79 2.68
N THR A 232 -11.70 0.92 1.65
CA THR A 232 -10.25 0.75 1.85
C THR A 232 -9.68 1.88 2.71
N LEU A 233 -10.19 3.11 2.57
CA LEU A 233 -9.77 4.23 3.41
C LEU A 233 -10.18 4.02 4.87
N ASP A 234 -11.36 3.45 5.13
CA ASP A 234 -11.76 3.07 6.48
C ASP A 234 -10.80 2.05 7.09
N VAL A 235 -10.47 0.99 6.34
CA VAL A 235 -9.56 -0.06 6.80
C VAL A 235 -8.19 0.54 7.12
N LEU A 236 -7.63 1.36 6.22
CA LEU A 236 -6.34 2.02 6.43
C LEU A 236 -6.37 2.97 7.63
N THR A 237 -7.48 3.69 7.86
CA THR A 237 -7.63 4.55 9.03
C THR A 237 -7.63 3.74 10.33
N ILE A 238 -8.34 2.61 10.36
CA ILE A 238 -8.35 1.71 11.52
C ILE A 238 -6.96 1.12 11.76
N SER A 239 -6.36 0.53 10.73
CA SER A 239 -5.13 -0.25 10.87
C SER A 239 -3.90 0.61 11.16
N THR A 240 -3.85 1.85 10.65
CA THR A 240 -2.77 2.79 10.97
C THR A 240 -2.84 3.35 12.39
N SER A 241 -4.02 3.31 13.02
CA SER A 241 -4.20 3.67 14.43
C SER A 241 -3.89 2.54 15.43
N CYS A 242 -3.59 1.33 14.93
CA CYS A 242 -3.18 0.21 15.78
C CYS A 242 -1.76 0.41 16.33
N SER A 243 -1.46 -0.22 17.47
CA SER A 243 -0.14 -0.13 18.11
C SER A 243 0.96 -0.81 17.28
N LEU A 244 0.57 -1.77 16.43
CA LEU A 244 1.46 -2.52 15.56
C LEU A 244 0.69 -3.00 14.32
N PHE A 245 1.36 -3.02 13.18
CA PHE A 245 0.92 -3.68 11.96
C PHE A 245 1.82 -4.88 11.62
N ILE A 246 1.24 -6.00 11.21
CA ILE A 246 1.96 -7.20 10.73
C ILE A 246 1.37 -7.61 9.39
N GLY A 247 2.22 -7.67 8.37
CA GLY A 247 1.80 -8.03 7.02
C GLY A 247 2.88 -8.79 6.27
N GLY A 248 2.54 -9.19 5.05
CA GLY A 248 3.49 -9.73 4.10
C GLY A 248 4.20 -8.62 3.33
N ARG A 249 4.37 -8.84 2.03
CA ARG A 249 4.85 -7.84 1.09
C ARG A 249 3.72 -7.29 0.22
N GLY A 250 3.67 -5.96 0.12
CA GLY A 250 2.82 -5.30 -0.85
C GLY A 250 2.61 -3.81 -0.60
N GLY A 251 1.84 -3.22 -1.49
CA GLY A 251 1.54 -1.79 -1.47
C GLY A 251 0.64 -1.33 -0.34
N PHE A 252 -0.22 -2.23 0.14
CA PHE A 252 -1.12 -1.96 1.26
C PHE A 252 -0.34 -1.90 2.57
N GLU A 253 0.62 -2.81 2.72
CA GLU A 253 1.55 -2.89 3.85
C GLU A 253 2.41 -1.61 3.95
N LEU A 254 2.88 -1.11 2.81
CA LEU A 254 3.68 0.12 2.72
C LEU A 254 2.97 1.36 3.29
N VAL A 255 1.64 1.45 3.20
CA VAL A 255 0.88 2.59 3.76
C VAL A 255 1.12 2.73 5.27
N HIS A 256 1.24 1.62 5.99
CA HIS A 256 1.44 1.61 7.44
C HIS A 256 2.80 2.20 7.80
N TRP A 257 3.84 1.83 7.05
CA TRP A 257 5.15 2.46 7.19
C TRP A 257 5.09 3.96 6.88
N LEU A 258 4.45 4.36 5.77
CA LEU A 258 4.28 5.76 5.38
C LEU A 258 3.44 6.57 6.39
N ALA A 259 2.58 5.91 7.16
CA ALA A 259 1.81 6.50 8.25
C ALA A 259 2.62 6.65 9.55
N GLY A 260 3.83 6.09 9.62
CA GLY A 260 4.60 5.97 10.85
C GLY A 260 4.03 4.94 11.83
N THR A 261 3.11 4.08 11.38
CA THR A 261 2.66 2.95 12.18
C THR A 261 3.80 1.94 12.28
N PRO A 262 4.18 1.51 13.49
CA PRO A 262 5.14 0.43 13.68
C PRO A 262 4.70 -0.81 12.89
N SER A 263 5.58 -1.33 12.03
CA SER A 263 5.19 -2.34 11.06
C SER A 263 6.23 -3.45 10.94
N ILE A 264 5.76 -4.69 10.94
CA ILE A 264 6.49 -5.87 10.52
C ILE A 264 5.99 -6.25 9.14
N CYS A 265 6.90 -6.34 8.18
CA CYS A 265 6.60 -6.85 6.87
C CYS A 265 7.48 -8.09 6.62
N VAL A 266 6.83 -9.23 6.40
CA VAL A 266 7.50 -10.50 6.06
C VAL A 266 7.58 -10.61 4.54
N PHE A 267 8.80 -10.68 4.01
CA PHE A 267 9.08 -10.70 2.59
C PHE A 267 9.45 -12.11 2.10
N ASP A 268 8.88 -12.49 0.97
CA ASP A 268 9.32 -13.64 0.17
C ASP A 268 10.62 -13.32 -0.60
N ASP A 269 11.26 -14.34 -1.17
CA ASP A 269 12.50 -14.17 -1.96
C ASP A 269 12.31 -13.20 -3.13
N MET A 270 11.14 -13.25 -3.78
CA MET A 270 10.80 -12.31 -4.84
C MET A 270 10.82 -10.87 -4.33
N GLY A 271 10.31 -10.64 -3.13
CA GLY A 271 10.29 -9.33 -2.49
C GLY A 271 11.66 -8.75 -2.23
N PHE A 272 12.56 -9.55 -1.69
CA PHE A 272 13.95 -9.12 -1.52
C PHE A 272 14.61 -8.84 -2.85
N LYS A 273 14.36 -9.66 -3.87
CA LYS A 273 14.86 -9.43 -5.23
C LYS A 273 14.35 -8.10 -5.80
N GLU A 274 13.10 -7.72 -5.56
CA GLU A 274 12.56 -6.43 -6.01
C GLU A 274 13.26 -5.23 -5.33
N ILE A 275 13.63 -5.35 -4.05
CA ILE A 275 14.42 -4.35 -3.33
C ILE A 275 15.86 -4.30 -3.89
N GLU A 276 16.51 -5.45 -4.06
CA GLU A 276 17.87 -5.55 -4.61
C GLU A 276 17.97 -5.00 -6.05
N GLN A 277 16.89 -5.15 -6.83
CA GLN A 277 16.77 -4.59 -8.18
C GLN A 277 16.42 -3.09 -8.20
N GLY A 278 16.18 -2.49 -7.02
CA GLY A 278 15.86 -1.08 -6.87
C GLY A 278 14.49 -0.70 -7.44
N TRP A 279 13.57 -1.66 -7.57
CA TRP A 279 12.17 -1.36 -7.92
C TRP A 279 11.51 -0.60 -6.78
N TRP A 280 11.88 -0.98 -5.55
CA TRP A 280 11.51 -0.31 -4.33
C TRP A 280 12.79 0.22 -3.72
N ASP A 281 12.86 1.53 -3.53
CA ASP A 281 14.06 2.15 -2.98
C ASP A 281 14.28 1.65 -1.55
N PRO A 282 15.49 1.16 -1.18
CA PRO A 282 15.77 0.71 0.17
C PRO A 282 15.44 1.75 1.25
N ALA A 283 15.50 3.05 0.93
CA ALA A 283 15.09 4.13 1.83
C ALA A 283 13.62 4.02 2.28
N LEU A 284 12.76 3.32 1.53
CA LEU A 284 11.38 3.02 1.93
C LEU A 284 11.29 2.08 3.15
N TRP A 285 12.40 1.46 3.56
CA TRP A 285 12.39 0.42 4.59
C TRP A 285 13.48 0.60 5.65
N THR A 286 14.54 1.35 5.31
CA THR A 286 15.78 1.42 6.10
C THR A 286 15.56 1.95 7.52
N ASN A 287 14.48 2.71 7.75
CA ASN A 287 14.15 3.33 9.05
C ASN A 287 12.67 3.11 9.43
N ASN A 288 12.13 1.90 9.25
CA ASN A 288 10.81 1.59 9.85
C ASN A 288 10.92 1.57 11.38
N SER A 289 9.83 1.74 12.14
CA SER A 289 9.92 1.88 13.61
C SER A 289 10.47 0.64 14.33
N ILE A 290 10.47 -0.53 13.68
CA ILE A 290 11.08 -1.78 14.19
C ILE A 290 12.51 -1.97 13.63
N ASN A 291 12.92 -1.11 12.69
CA ASN A 291 14.22 -1.02 12.02
C ASN A 291 14.71 -2.32 11.38
N GLN A 292 13.79 -3.18 10.93
CA GLN A 292 14.16 -4.45 10.32
C GLN A 292 13.13 -4.91 9.28
N LEU A 293 13.61 -5.52 8.20
CA LEU A 293 12.83 -6.33 7.28
C LEU A 293 13.03 -7.81 7.62
N PHE A 294 11.97 -8.60 7.54
CA PHE A 294 12.01 -10.01 7.88
C PHE A 294 11.80 -10.87 6.64
N ARG A 295 12.54 -11.96 6.54
CA ARG A 295 12.38 -12.98 5.50
C ARG A 295 11.32 -13.99 5.91
N ASP A 296 10.66 -14.58 4.92
CA ASP A 296 9.79 -15.72 5.13
C ASP A 296 10.55 -16.94 5.71
N SER A 297 11.85 -17.04 5.46
CA SER A 297 12.73 -18.04 6.07
C SER A 297 13.15 -17.75 7.52
N ASP A 298 12.96 -16.52 8.03
CA ASP A 298 13.42 -16.17 9.38
C ASP A 298 12.64 -16.95 10.46
N PRO A 299 13.26 -17.43 11.54
CA PRO A 299 12.51 -18.09 12.62
C PRO A 299 11.45 -17.16 13.23
N ASN A 300 10.26 -17.68 13.52
CA ASN A 300 9.19 -16.90 14.17
C ASN A 300 9.65 -16.29 15.50
N THR A 301 10.52 -17.00 16.24
CA THR A 301 11.11 -16.52 17.49
C THR A 301 11.90 -15.23 17.31
N LEU A 302 12.73 -15.14 16.27
CA LEU A 302 13.49 -13.93 15.95
C LEU A 302 12.57 -12.72 15.73
N ILE A 303 11.49 -12.93 14.97
CA ILE A 303 10.51 -11.87 14.69
C ILE A 303 9.82 -11.46 16.00
N VAL A 304 9.29 -12.43 16.75
CA VAL A 304 8.59 -12.18 18.01
C VAL A 304 9.49 -11.50 19.05
N ASP A 305 10.78 -11.80 19.10
CA ASP A 305 11.73 -11.15 20.00
C ASP A 305 11.89 -9.66 19.67
N LYS A 306 11.98 -9.32 18.39
CA LYS A 306 12.01 -7.92 17.93
C LYS A 306 10.72 -7.18 18.23
N VAL A 307 9.57 -7.83 18.01
CA VAL A 307 8.26 -7.27 18.41
C VAL A 307 8.17 -7.07 19.90
N SER A 308 8.67 -8.04 20.67
CA SER A 308 8.62 -8.02 22.13
C SER A 308 9.42 -6.87 22.70
N ALA A 309 10.61 -6.62 22.15
CA ALA A 309 11.42 -5.46 22.50
C ALA A 309 10.64 -4.16 22.23
N TYR A 310 10.05 -4.03 21.04
CA TYR A 310 9.24 -2.87 20.68
C TYR A 310 8.03 -2.65 21.62
N ILE A 311 7.22 -3.69 21.86
CA ILE A 311 6.05 -3.60 22.76
C ILE A 311 6.47 -3.17 24.17
N THR A 312 7.56 -3.75 24.67
CA THR A 312 8.05 -3.47 26.03
C THR A 312 8.60 -2.05 26.16
N GLU A 313 9.25 -1.53 25.12
CA GLU A 313 9.90 -0.21 25.16
C GLU A 313 8.92 0.95 24.89
N TYR A 314 7.90 0.73 24.05
CA TYR A 314 7.08 1.83 23.49
C TYR A 314 5.58 1.74 23.77
N ILE A 315 5.05 0.61 24.26
CA ILE A 315 3.60 0.42 24.47
C ILE A 315 3.24 0.19 25.94
N ASN A 316 4.01 -0.63 26.65
CA ASN A 316 3.79 -0.94 28.07
C ASN A 316 4.36 0.14 28.99
#